data_AF-A0A9D6JL51-F1
#
_entry.id   AF-A0A9D6JL51-F1
#
_cell.length_a   1.000
_cell.length_b   1.000
_cell.length_c   1.000
_cell.angle_alpha   90.00
_cell.angle_beta   90.00
_cell.angle_gamma   90.00
#
_symmetry.space_group_name_H-M   'P 1'
#
loop_
_entity.id
_entity.type
_entity.pdbx_description
1 polymer ?
#
loop_
_entity_poly.entity_id
_entity_poly.type
_entity_poly.pdbx_seq_one_letter_code
_entity_poly.pdbx_strand_id
1 'polypeptide(L)' 'MAGKLIEPTIISDFNNHLVAMLPTGFYFDDARWEKIWQRYDQKGETLTMADLLELFPDEPVLQAKPLQRSGDMSFK' A
#
# COMPACT_ATOMS: atom_id res chain seq x y z
N MET A 1 14.16 -2.26 9.49
CA MET A 1 13.37 -1.29 10.31
C MET A 1 11.93 -1.79 10.32
N ALA A 2 11.55 -2.57 11.33
CA ALA A 2 10.26 -3.25 11.36
C ALA A 2 9.27 -2.52 12.27
N GLY A 3 8.12 -2.12 11.73
CA GLY A 3 7.10 -1.42 12.49
C GLY A 3 5.89 -1.04 11.66
N LYS A 4 4.80 -0.76 12.37
CA LYS A 4 3.60 -0.21 11.77
C LYS A 4 3.84 1.24 11.39
N LEU A 5 3.60 1.57 10.13
CA LEU A 5 3.71 2.94 9.63
C LEU A 5 2.72 3.85 10.37
N ILE A 6 3.22 4.91 10.99
CA ILE A 6 2.37 5.94 11.64
C ILE A 6 1.89 7.00 10.66
N GLU A 7 2.52 7.08 9.49
CA GLU A 7 2.25 8.02 8.41
C GLU A 7 2.39 7.30 7.06
N PRO A 8 1.72 7.77 6.00
CA PRO A 8 1.83 7.12 4.70
C PRO A 8 3.25 7.32 4.18
N THR A 9 3.86 6.24 3.69
CA THR A 9 5.25 6.25 3.23
C THR A 9 5.30 5.98 1.74
N ILE A 10 6.10 6.76 1.03
CA ILE A 10 6.34 6.59 -0.40
C ILE A 10 7.71 5.96 -0.58
N ILE A 11 7.75 4.86 -1.33
CA ILE A 11 8.99 4.21 -1.74
C ILE A 11 9.29 4.65 -3.16
N SER A 12 10.50 5.15 -3.38
CA SER A 12 11.00 5.54 -4.70
C SER A 12 12.31 4.83 -5.00
N ASP A 13 12.57 4.56 -6.28
CA ASP A 13 13.82 4.02 -6.78
C ASP A 13 14.93 5.08 -6.83
N PHE A 14 16.17 4.65 -7.06
CA PHE A 14 17.32 5.54 -7.30
C PHE A 14 17.08 6.57 -8.41
N ASN A 15 16.26 6.25 -9.41
CA ASN A 15 15.87 7.17 -10.48
C ASN A 15 14.72 8.13 -10.11
N ASN A 16 14.34 8.21 -8.82
CA ASN A 16 13.16 8.97 -8.36
C ASN A 16 11.84 8.48 -8.94
N HIS A 17 11.81 7.26 -9.49
CA HIS A 17 10.58 6.62 -9.94
C HIS A 17 9.81 6.09 -8.74
N LEU A 18 8.50 6.32 -8.73
CA LEU A 18 7.62 5.80 -7.69
C LEU A 18 7.61 4.27 -7.77
N VAL A 19 7.97 3.61 -6.66
CA VAL A 19 7.95 2.15 -6.53
C VAL A 19 6.62 1.71 -5.93
N ALA A 20 6.26 2.26 -4.77
CA ALA A 20 5.02 1.91 -4.07
C ALA A 20 4.58 3.02 -3.12
N MET A 21 3.27 3.12 -2.89
CA MET A 21 2.68 3.96 -1.85
C MET A 21 2.11 3.08 -0.74
N LEU A 22 2.71 3.16 0.44
CA LEU A 22 2.27 2.40 1.61
C LEU A 22 1.33 3.27 2.46
N PRO A 23 0.09 2.82 2.71
CA PRO A 23 -0.83 3.59 3.53
C PRO A 23 -0.42 3.58 5.00
N THR A 24 -0.88 4.60 5.74
CA THR A 24 -0.75 4.65 7.19
C THR A 24 -1.31 3.38 7.83
N GLY A 25 -0.58 2.85 8.79
CA GLY A 25 -0.93 1.63 9.49
C GLY A 25 -0.51 0.34 8.80
N PHE A 26 0.12 0.42 7.62
CA PHE A 26 0.75 -0.73 6.98
C PHE A 26 1.90 -1.23 7.84
N TYR A 27 1.93 -2.53 8.11
CA TYR A 27 3.08 -3.13 8.76
C TYR A 27 4.24 -3.22 7.76
N PHE A 28 5.32 -2.48 8.01
CA PHE A 28 6.48 -2.46 7.13
C PHE A 28 7.66 -3.15 7.83
N ASP A 29 8.24 -4.14 7.18
CA ASP A 29 9.39 -4.89 7.67
C ASP A 29 10.33 -5.26 6.51
N ASP A 30 11.53 -5.72 6.84
CA ASP A 30 12.58 -5.99 5.87
C ASP A 30 12.18 -7.10 4.87
N ALA A 31 11.38 -8.10 5.27
CA ALA A 31 10.91 -9.14 4.34
C ALA A 31 9.83 -8.61 3.38
N ARG A 32 8.98 -7.69 3.84
CA ARG A 32 8.01 -7.00 2.96
C ARG A 32 8.69 -6.06 1.99
N TRP A 33 9.75 -5.37 2.43
CA TRP A 33 10.58 -4.54 1.56
C TRP A 33 11.13 -5.35 0.39
N GLU A 34 11.74 -6.51 0.66
CA GLU A 34 12.28 -7.39 -0.39
C GLU A 34 11.18 -7.84 -1.37
N LYS A 35 9.99 -8.19 -0.87
CA LYS A 35 8.85 -8.58 -1.73
C LYS A 35 8.35 -7.44 -2.61
N ILE A 36 8.26 -6.22 -2.09
CA ILE A 36 7.87 -5.02 -2.85
C ILE A 36 8.88 -4.81 -3.99
N TRP A 37 10.17 -4.86 -3.70
CA TRP A 37 11.22 -4.72 -4.72
C TRP A 37 11.16 -5.83 -5.77
N GLN A 38 10.98 -7.08 -5.35
CA GLN A 38 10.89 -8.20 -6.28
C GLN A 38 9.68 -8.07 -7.22
N ARG A 39 8.52 -7.62 -6.71
CA ARG A 39 7.34 -7.40 -7.54
C ARG A 39 7.52 -6.22 -8.49
N TYR A 40 8.15 -5.15 -8.02
CA TYR A 40 8.47 -3.98 -8.84
C TYR A 40 9.41 -4.36 -9.99
N ASP A 41 10.46 -5.14 -9.72
CA ASP A 41 11.39 -5.64 -10.74
C ASP A 41 10.70 -6.55 -11.76
N GLN A 42 9.82 -7.45 -11.30
CA GLN A 42 9.04 -8.33 -12.18
C GLN A 42 8.05 -7.57 -13.08
N LYS A 43 7.42 -6.52 -12.54
CA LYS A 43 6.41 -5.74 -13.28
C LYS A 43 7.07 -4.68 -14.16
N GLY A 44 8.20 -4.12 -13.72
CA GLY A 44 8.88 -2.98 -14.35
C GLY A 44 8.15 -1.64 -14.19
N GLU A 45 7.10 -1.58 -13.36
CA GLU A 45 6.24 -0.41 -13.20
C GLU A 45 5.83 -0.23 -11.73
N THR A 46 5.37 0.98 -11.39
CA THR A 46 4.87 1.34 -10.07
C THR A 46 3.82 0.36 -9.55
N LEU A 47 3.98 -0.07 -8.30
CA LEU A 47 3.04 -0.93 -7.60
C LEU A 47 1.84 -0.11 -7.12
N THR A 48 0.66 -0.53 -7.59
CA THR A 48 -0.61 0.05 -7.19
C THR A 48 -1.13 -0.62 -5.91
N MET A 49 -2.20 -0.06 -5.34
CA MET A 49 -2.88 -0.66 -4.19
C MET A 49 -3.35 -2.10 -4.47
N ALA A 50 -3.74 -2.40 -5.71
CA ALA A 50 -4.13 -3.75 -6.11
C ALA A 50 -2.93 -4.72 -6.06
N ASP A 51 -1.76 -4.32 -6.57
CA ASP A 51 -0.55 -5.14 -6.51
C ASP A 51 -0.10 -5.39 -5.07
N LEU A 52 -0.22 -4.37 -4.21
CA LEU A 52 0.07 -4.50 -2.79
C LEU A 52 -0.90 -5.46 -2.09
N LEU A 53 -2.20 -5.41 -2.44
CA LEU A 53 -3.20 -6.35 -1.91
C LEU A 53 -2.93 -7.79 -2.35
N GLU A 54 -2.47 -8.00 -3.59
CA GLU A 54 -2.05 -9.32 -4.07
C GLU A 54 -0.82 -9.85 -3.32
N LEU A 55 0.15 -8.97 -3.02
CA LEU A 55 1.36 -9.32 -2.28
C LEU A 55 1.11 -9.58 -0.79
N PHE A 56 0.21 -8.81 -0.20
CA PHE A 56 -0.10 -8.81 1.23
C PHE A 56 -1.61 -8.92 1.45
N PRO A 57 -2.21 -10.07 1.08
CA PRO A 57 -3.65 -10.26 1.19
C PRO A 57 -4.13 -10.22 2.64
N ASP A 58 -3.27 -10.59 3.60
CA ASP A 58 -3.55 -10.55 5.04
C ASP A 58 -3.49 -9.13 5.64
N GLU A 59 -3.11 -8.11 4.87
CA GLU A 59 -2.93 -6.76 5.41
C GLU A 59 -4.26 -5.98 5.44
N PRO A 60 -4.81 -5.70 6.64
CA PRO A 60 -6.14 -5.11 6.76
C PRO A 60 -6.21 -3.66 6.29
N VAL A 61 -5.07 -2.95 6.21
CA VAL A 61 -5.04 -1.57 5.70
C VAL A 61 -5.10 -1.51 4.16
N LEU A 62 -4.72 -2.59 3.47
CA LEU A 62 -4.78 -2.69 2.01
C LEU A 62 -6.12 -3.24 1.54
N GLN A 63 -6.74 -4.08 2.37
CA GLN A 63 -8.13 -4.47 2.22
C GLN A 63 -9.00 -3.24 2.47
N ALA A 64 -9.15 -2.39 1.45
CA ALA A 64 -9.96 -1.19 1.52
C ALA A 64 -11.27 -1.51 2.22
N LYS A 65 -11.48 -0.94 3.42
CA LYS A 65 -12.83 -0.85 3.96
C LYS A 65 -13.61 -0.15 2.86
N PRO A 66 -14.68 -0.75 2.30
CA PRO A 66 -15.53 -0.04 1.37
C PRO A 66 -15.87 1.27 2.07
N LEU A 67 -15.55 2.39 1.42
CA LEU A 67 -15.97 3.70 1.86
C LEU A 67 -17.46 3.58 2.12
N GLN A 68 -17.84 3.47 3.40
CA GLN A 68 -19.22 3.55 3.80
C GLN A 68 -19.54 5.02 3.58
N ARG A 69 -19.87 5.35 2.32
CA ARG A 69 -20.64 6.55 2.00
C ARG A 69 -21.96 6.34 2.73
N SER A 70 -21.99 6.65 4.02
CA SER A 70 -23.21 7.10 4.67
C SER A 70 -23.55 8.43 4.02
N GLY A 71 -24.05 8.36 2.79
CA GLY A 71 -24.89 9.40 2.24
C GLY A 71 -26.17 9.33 3.05
N ASP A 72 -26.19 10.03 4.17
CA ASP A 72 -27.43 10.44 4.83
C ASP A 72 -28.16 11.35 3.83
N MET A 73 -28.94 10.74 2.94
CA MET A 73 -29.90 11.45 2.10
C MET A 73 -31.12 11.78 2.96
N SER A 74 -30.95 12.71 3.90
CA SER A 74 -32.08 13.42 4.50
C SER A 74 -32.39 14.65 3.66
N PHE A 75 -33.05 14.46 2.51
CA PHE A 75 -33.77 15.54 1.86
C PHE A 75 -35.16 15.63 2.50
N LYS A 76 -35.39 16.73 3.23
CA LYS A 76 -36.69 17.15 3.75
C LYS A 76 -37.47 17.92 2.69
#